data_AF-A0A7C3QRJ4-F1
#
_entry.id   AF-A0A7C3QRJ4-F1
#
_cell.length_a   1.000
_cell.length_b   1.000
_cell.length_c   1.000
_cell.angle_alpha   90.00
_cell.angle_beta   90.00
_cell.angle_gamma   90.00
#
_symmetry.space_group_name_H-M   'P 1'
#
loop_
_entity.id
_entity.type
_entity.pdbx_description
1 polymer ?
#
loop_
_entity_poly.entity_id
_entity_poly.type
_entity_poly.pdbx_seq_one_letter_code
_entity_poly.pdbx_strand_id
1 'polypeptide(L)'
;IGKSQGLEFTFELSEESKKKLGRKFANYQVFTTRPDTIYGVTYSALAAEHPIVKYMIDHALLDAETAEAITHIANSSERDRAQADKEGYALGIDVIHPLTGEKIPVWTANFVLASYGGGAVMAVPAHDERDFDFASRYGLPIRRVIEGGEALPYTGTGALIESGRFSCTDSADAKEAIINYFDERGIGKGTINYKLRNWGVSRQRYWGAPIPFVHCQQCGLVPEKAENLPITLPEDVEITGEGNPLESHPTWKHCSCPQCGQAAIRETDTLDTFVQSSWYQLRYATDPQKWELMGIDRKEANYWLPVDQYIGGIEHAILHLLYARFFTKVLRDMGQCDIDEPFERLLTQGMVLKEGAKMSKSKGNTVDPDALIDQYGADTARLFILFAAPPQKELEWNDSAVEGAFRFIKKLYSRKAKVSHKTLPDIDHSVLSSASKEARAKVYDALKKSTEVYENSFAFNTLIAASMEALNALDKQEDETVWSEGIYILLNLLEPIIPHVATELSEHLFARENLSAAIPVREEVFIQDSVTLAVTINGKKRTLIAVSPDASKEEILTAAREAGSRWLEGMVTIKEIVVPGKLVNLVVKPA
;
A
#
# COMPACT_ATOMS: atom_id res chain seq x y z
N ILE A 1 1.56 -12.28 -1.61
CA ILE A 1 1.12 -13.62 -2.08
C ILE A 1 2.24 -14.65 -1.97
N GLY A 2 3.41 -14.41 -2.57
CA GLY A 2 4.59 -15.27 -2.35
C GLY A 2 4.43 -16.68 -2.90
N LYS A 3 4.10 -16.79 -4.19
CA LYS A 3 4.09 -18.06 -4.93
C LYS A 3 5.53 -18.50 -5.17
N SER A 4 5.85 -19.74 -4.85
CA SER A 4 7.16 -20.35 -5.11
C SER A 4 7.00 -21.75 -5.67
N GLN A 5 7.82 -22.12 -6.65
CA GLN A 5 7.98 -23.51 -7.08
C GLN A 5 9.16 -24.11 -6.32
N GLY A 6 9.00 -25.33 -5.82
CA GLY A 6 10.03 -26.02 -5.06
C GLY A 6 9.88 -27.53 -5.17
N LEU A 7 10.67 -28.22 -4.36
CA LEU A 7 10.66 -29.68 -4.21
C LEU A 7 10.07 -30.04 -2.86
N GLU A 8 9.04 -30.88 -2.87
CA GLU A 8 8.54 -31.59 -1.69
C GLU A 8 9.09 -33.02 -1.72
N PHE A 9 9.77 -33.46 -0.66
CA PHE A 9 10.30 -34.82 -0.58
C PHE A 9 10.29 -35.35 0.85
N THR A 10 10.56 -36.64 1.03
CA THR A 10 10.55 -37.30 2.34
C THR A 10 11.95 -37.64 2.81
N PHE A 11 12.24 -37.33 4.08
CA PHE A 11 13.38 -37.90 4.78
C PHE A 11 12.97 -39.18 5.49
N GLU A 12 13.61 -40.30 5.13
CA GLU A 12 13.45 -41.57 5.82
C GLU A 12 14.24 -41.57 7.13
N LEU A 13 13.60 -41.96 8.23
CA LEU A 13 14.28 -42.14 9.51
C LEU A 13 15.23 -43.34 9.42
N SER A 14 16.41 -43.22 10.04
CA SER A 14 17.31 -44.35 10.22
C SER A 14 16.65 -45.48 11.02
N GLU A 15 17.09 -46.72 10.83
CA GLU A 15 16.51 -47.87 11.53
C GLU A 15 16.62 -47.77 13.06
N GLU A 16 17.69 -47.16 13.57
CA GLU A 16 17.85 -46.87 14.99
C GLU A 16 16.83 -45.83 15.48
N SER A 17 16.59 -44.79 14.67
CA SER A 17 15.61 -43.76 14.99
C SER A 17 14.17 -44.28 14.93
N LYS A 18 13.84 -45.12 13.94
CA LYS A 18 12.55 -45.83 13.89
C LYS A 18 12.33 -46.67 15.15
N LYS A 19 13.36 -47.38 15.63
CA LYS A 19 13.29 -48.13 16.90
C LYS A 19 13.08 -47.21 18.11
N LYS A 20 13.84 -46.10 18.21
CA LYS A 20 13.69 -45.11 19.30
C LYS A 20 12.27 -44.54 19.35
N LEU A 21 11.65 -44.32 18.19
CA LEU A 21 10.29 -43.80 18.05
C LEU A 21 9.20 -44.89 18.05
N GLY A 22 9.49 -46.09 18.57
CA GLY A 22 8.52 -47.18 18.67
C GLY A 22 7.94 -47.66 17.34
N ARG A 23 8.64 -47.41 16.22
CA ARG A 23 8.20 -47.64 14.83
C ARG A 23 6.90 -46.92 14.45
N LYS A 24 6.50 -45.91 15.21
CA LYS A 24 5.29 -45.12 14.92
C LYS A 24 5.48 -44.22 13.70
N PHE A 25 6.70 -43.74 13.47
CA PHE A 25 7.06 -42.88 12.35
C PHE A 25 8.14 -43.55 11.50
N ALA A 26 7.94 -43.55 10.19
CA ALA A 26 8.93 -44.04 9.22
C ALA A 26 9.72 -42.91 8.56
N ASN A 27 9.08 -41.77 8.34
CA ASN A 27 9.61 -40.61 7.62
C ASN A 27 8.86 -39.33 8.02
N TYR A 28 9.33 -38.19 7.49
CA TYR A 28 8.59 -36.93 7.47
C TYR A 28 8.87 -36.16 6.18
N GLN A 29 7.94 -35.29 5.78
CA GLN A 29 8.03 -34.48 4.57
C GLN A 29 8.76 -33.17 4.84
N VAL A 30 9.50 -32.69 3.85
CA VAL A 30 10.14 -31.38 3.83
C VAL A 30 9.87 -30.68 2.50
N PHE A 31 9.90 -29.36 2.51
CA PHE A 31 9.78 -28.53 1.32
C PHE A 31 10.96 -27.57 1.20
N THR A 32 11.49 -27.42 -0.02
CA THR A 32 12.54 -26.44 -0.32
C THR A 32 12.32 -25.74 -1.65
N THR A 33 12.64 -24.44 -1.71
CA THR A 33 12.74 -23.67 -2.96
C THR A 33 14.15 -23.68 -3.56
N ARG A 34 15.10 -24.35 -2.88
CA ARG A 34 16.49 -24.50 -3.29
C ARG A 34 16.91 -25.96 -3.46
N PRO A 35 16.21 -26.77 -4.29
CA PRO A 35 16.60 -28.16 -4.51
C PRO A 35 18.01 -28.29 -5.13
N ASP A 36 18.51 -27.25 -5.81
CA ASP A 36 19.91 -27.11 -6.25
C ASP A 36 20.93 -27.33 -5.13
N THR A 37 20.56 -27.03 -3.89
CA THR A 37 21.48 -27.11 -2.74
C THR A 37 21.40 -28.43 -1.98
N ILE A 38 20.62 -29.42 -2.45
CA ILE A 38 20.28 -30.60 -1.65
C ILE A 38 21.49 -31.41 -1.18
N TYR A 39 22.59 -31.46 -1.94
CA TYR A 39 23.83 -32.16 -1.52
C TYR A 39 24.56 -31.47 -0.34
N GLY A 40 24.20 -30.22 -0.04
CA GLY A 40 24.74 -29.45 1.07
C GLY A 40 23.93 -29.60 2.36
N VAL A 41 22.93 -30.48 2.40
CA VAL A 41 22.16 -30.73 3.61
C VAL A 41 23.02 -31.43 4.64
N THR A 42 23.20 -30.80 5.81
CA THR A 42 24.04 -31.34 6.90
C THR A 42 23.28 -31.59 8.20
N TYR A 43 22.08 -31.02 8.34
CA TYR A 43 21.12 -31.37 9.39
C TYR A 43 19.69 -31.17 8.88
N SER A 44 18.72 -31.67 9.64
CA SER A 44 17.29 -31.37 9.42
C SER A 44 16.69 -30.82 10.71
N ALA A 45 15.73 -29.91 10.60
CA ALA A 45 15.07 -29.34 11.77
C ALA A 45 13.55 -29.47 11.68
N LEU A 46 12.93 -29.84 12.80
CA LEU A 46 11.48 -29.95 12.99
C LEU A 46 10.97 -28.76 13.82
N ALA A 47 9.75 -28.31 13.54
CA ALA A 47 9.04 -27.37 14.40
C ALA A 47 8.80 -27.99 15.79
N ALA A 48 8.73 -27.16 16.83
CA ALA A 48 8.48 -27.63 18.20
C ALA A 48 7.12 -28.36 18.34
N GLU A 49 6.14 -27.99 17.51
CA GLU A 49 4.81 -28.59 17.45
C GLU A 49 4.72 -29.83 16.55
N HIS A 50 5.82 -30.24 15.92
CA HIS A 50 5.80 -31.35 14.97
C HIS A 50 5.38 -32.67 15.67
N PRO A 51 4.56 -33.54 15.04
CA PRO A 51 4.05 -34.76 15.68
C PRO A 51 5.13 -35.70 16.25
N ILE A 52 6.30 -35.77 15.62
CA ILE A 52 7.45 -36.54 16.12
C ILE A 52 7.99 -35.92 17.42
N VAL A 53 8.17 -34.60 17.46
CA VAL A 53 8.68 -33.88 18.64
C VAL A 53 7.72 -34.04 19.81
N LYS A 54 6.42 -33.84 19.55
CA LYS A 54 5.37 -34.06 20.55
C LYS A 54 5.37 -35.50 21.08
N TYR A 55 5.47 -36.49 20.19
CA TYR A 55 5.53 -37.89 20.60
C TYR A 55 6.74 -38.18 21.49
N MET A 56 7.90 -37.61 21.18
CA MET A 56 9.11 -37.76 21.99
C MET A 56 8.97 -37.17 23.39
N ILE A 57 8.32 -36.01 23.51
CA ILE A 57 8.00 -35.39 24.80
C ILE A 57 7.01 -36.26 25.58
N ASP A 58 5.89 -36.65 24.95
CA ASP A 58 4.82 -37.45 25.58
C ASP A 58 5.31 -38.82 26.09
N HIS A 59 6.38 -39.36 25.50
CA HIS A 59 6.95 -40.67 25.84
C HIS A 59 8.31 -40.58 26.56
N ALA A 60 8.69 -39.39 27.04
CA ALA A 60 9.93 -39.15 27.78
C ALA A 60 11.19 -39.69 27.04
N LEU A 61 11.27 -39.48 25.72
CA LEU A 61 12.40 -39.88 24.87
C LEU A 61 13.51 -38.82 24.79
N LEU A 62 13.33 -37.71 25.52
CA LEU A 62 14.24 -36.58 25.68
C LEU A 62 14.49 -36.37 27.18
N ASP A 63 15.60 -35.76 27.55
CA ASP A 63 15.82 -35.30 28.93
C ASP A 63 14.81 -34.20 29.30
N ALA A 64 14.55 -34.07 30.60
CA ALA A 64 13.49 -33.18 31.12
C ALA A 64 13.72 -31.70 30.77
N GLU A 65 14.98 -31.25 30.81
CA GLU A 65 15.36 -29.87 30.52
C GLU A 65 15.09 -29.54 29.04
N THR A 66 15.50 -30.43 28.13
CA THR A 66 15.22 -30.29 26.70
C THR A 66 13.72 -30.31 26.41
N ALA A 67 12.96 -31.23 27.01
CA ALA A 67 11.52 -31.32 26.81
C ALA A 67 10.78 -30.05 27.28
N GLU A 68 11.18 -29.49 28.43
CA GLU A 68 10.64 -28.24 28.95
C GLU A 68 10.93 -27.05 28.02
N ALA A 69 12.18 -26.93 27.56
CA ALA A 69 12.56 -25.86 26.66
C ALA A 69 11.83 -25.91 25.30
N ILE A 70 11.69 -27.10 24.71
CA ILE A 70 10.92 -27.28 23.47
C ILE A 70 9.45 -26.93 23.68
N THR A 71 8.88 -27.27 24.84
CA THR A 71 7.50 -26.92 25.19
C THR A 71 7.33 -25.40 25.32
N HIS A 72 8.33 -24.70 25.86
CA HIS A 72 8.34 -23.24 25.91
C HIS A 72 8.33 -22.62 24.51
N ILE A 73 9.14 -23.16 23.59
CA ILE A 73 9.12 -22.74 22.18
C ILE A 73 7.72 -22.92 21.60
N ALA A 74 7.14 -24.12 21.73
CA ALA A 74 5.82 -24.44 21.19
C ALA A 74 4.69 -23.51 21.69
N ASN A 75 4.83 -22.96 22.90
CA ASN A 75 3.86 -22.04 23.49
C ASN A 75 4.13 -20.55 23.18
N SER A 76 5.28 -20.23 22.57
CA SER A 76 5.64 -18.87 22.17
C SER A 76 5.02 -18.52 20.81
N SER A 77 4.67 -17.25 20.57
CA SER A 77 4.10 -16.86 19.27
C SER A 77 5.16 -16.88 18.16
N GLU A 78 4.75 -17.09 16.90
CA GLU A 78 5.67 -17.04 15.74
C GLU A 78 6.44 -15.70 15.67
N ARG A 79 5.80 -14.61 16.11
CA ARG A 79 6.43 -13.28 16.16
C ARG A 79 7.55 -13.24 17.19
N ASP A 80 7.29 -13.75 18.39
CA ASP A 80 8.28 -13.75 19.47
C ASP A 80 9.46 -14.64 19.11
N ARG A 81 9.20 -15.83 18.53
CA ARG A 81 10.23 -16.74 18.01
C ARG A 81 11.08 -16.12 16.91
N ALA A 82 10.49 -15.27 16.06
CA ALA A 82 11.22 -14.60 14.99
C ALA A 82 12.16 -13.49 15.52
N GLN A 83 11.83 -12.89 16.67
CA GLN A 83 12.62 -11.85 17.33
C GLN A 83 13.64 -12.39 18.32
N ALA A 84 13.40 -13.59 18.86
CA ALA A 84 14.31 -14.28 19.76
C ALA A 84 15.59 -14.75 19.04
N ASP A 85 16.65 -14.95 19.83
CA ASP A 85 17.85 -15.61 19.36
C ASP A 85 17.54 -17.03 18.87
N LYS A 86 18.28 -17.50 17.86
CA LYS A 86 18.10 -18.85 17.31
C LYS A 86 18.45 -19.89 18.36
N GLU A 87 17.45 -20.63 18.82
CA GLU A 87 17.62 -21.72 19.77
C GLU A 87 17.15 -23.04 19.15
N GLY A 88 17.77 -24.13 19.56
CA GLY A 88 17.37 -25.47 19.17
C GLY A 88 18.04 -26.55 19.98
N TYR A 89 17.47 -27.75 19.85
CA TYR A 89 17.80 -28.91 20.67
C TYR A 89 17.93 -30.16 19.80
N ALA A 90 18.97 -30.94 20.03
CA ALA A 90 19.20 -32.19 19.33
C ALA A 90 18.15 -33.23 19.78
N LEU A 91 17.49 -33.89 18.84
CA LEU A 91 16.49 -34.92 19.17
C LEU A 91 17.14 -36.32 19.34
N GLY A 92 18.41 -36.46 18.97
CA GLY A 92 19.12 -37.75 19.00
C GLY A 92 18.43 -38.80 18.13
N ILE A 93 17.88 -38.35 17.00
CA ILE A 93 17.39 -39.17 15.90
C ILE A 93 18.05 -38.65 14.62
N ASP A 94 18.14 -39.51 13.62
CA ASP A 94 18.79 -39.25 12.34
C ASP A 94 17.88 -39.69 11.19
N VAL A 95 17.99 -38.98 10.08
CA VAL A 95 17.39 -39.33 8.79
C VAL A 95 18.44 -39.69 7.76
N ILE A 96 18.04 -40.35 6.69
CA ILE A 96 18.92 -40.75 5.59
C ILE A 96 18.80 -39.73 4.46
N HIS A 97 19.94 -39.17 4.03
CA HIS A 97 19.99 -38.29 2.88
C HIS A 97 19.52 -39.05 1.62
N PRO A 98 18.52 -38.57 0.87
CA PRO A 98 17.92 -39.32 -0.25
C PRO A 98 18.89 -39.58 -1.42
N LEU A 99 19.86 -38.69 -1.62
CA LEU A 99 20.88 -38.82 -2.67
C LEU A 99 22.23 -39.40 -2.24
N THR A 100 22.78 -39.02 -1.08
CA THR A 100 24.10 -39.49 -0.62
C THR A 100 24.02 -40.75 0.24
N GLY A 101 22.86 -41.04 0.86
CA GLY A 101 22.68 -42.13 1.81
C GLY A 101 23.30 -41.88 3.19
N GLU A 102 23.86 -40.70 3.43
CA GLU A 102 24.47 -40.33 4.70
C GLU A 102 23.43 -40.13 5.81
N LYS A 103 23.81 -40.39 7.07
CA LYS A 103 22.97 -40.07 8.23
C LYS A 103 23.06 -38.59 8.53
N ILE A 104 21.90 -37.94 8.63
CA ILE A 104 21.75 -36.52 8.91
C ILE A 104 21.06 -36.37 10.28
N PRO A 105 21.66 -35.64 11.23
CA PRO A 105 21.08 -35.44 12.54
C PRO A 105 19.83 -34.55 12.47
N VAL A 106 18.82 -34.89 13.29
CA VAL A 106 17.58 -34.12 13.39
C VAL A 106 17.55 -33.31 14.68
N TRP A 107 17.20 -32.04 14.52
CA TRP A 107 17.05 -31.05 15.58
C TRP A 107 15.60 -30.56 15.64
N THR A 108 15.26 -29.88 16.73
CA THR A 108 14.15 -28.92 16.71
C THR A 108 14.70 -27.51 16.87
N ALA A 109 14.10 -26.53 16.21
CA ALA A 109 14.56 -25.15 16.26
C ALA A 109 13.39 -24.16 16.21
N ASN A 110 13.54 -23.04 16.91
CA ASN A 110 12.45 -22.05 17.09
C ASN A 110 12.04 -21.31 15.81
N PHE A 111 12.89 -21.31 14.77
CA PHE A 111 12.60 -20.66 13.49
C PHE A 111 11.87 -21.54 12.47
N VAL A 112 11.68 -22.84 12.78
CA VAL A 112 10.93 -23.76 11.91
C VAL A 112 9.45 -23.64 12.22
N LEU A 113 8.65 -23.31 11.21
CA LEU A 113 7.22 -23.05 11.37
C LEU A 113 6.42 -24.32 11.05
N ALA A 114 5.60 -24.79 12.00
CA ALA A 114 4.73 -25.95 11.81
C ALA A 114 3.75 -25.79 10.62
N SER A 115 3.34 -24.54 10.33
CA SER A 115 2.41 -24.24 9.25
C SER A 115 3.03 -24.27 7.84
N TYR A 116 4.34 -24.46 7.71
CA TYR A 116 5.06 -24.33 6.44
C TYR A 116 5.86 -25.60 6.12
N GLY A 117 5.68 -26.14 4.91
CA GLY A 117 6.52 -27.24 4.40
C GLY A 117 6.46 -28.54 5.21
N GLY A 118 5.31 -28.85 5.83
CA GLY A 118 5.15 -30.03 6.69
C GLY A 118 5.69 -29.84 8.12
N GLY A 119 6.15 -28.64 8.49
CA GLY A 119 6.73 -28.37 9.81
C GLY A 119 8.15 -28.92 9.95
N ALA A 120 8.84 -29.14 8.83
CA ALA A 120 10.20 -29.65 8.79
C ALA A 120 10.98 -29.00 7.65
N VAL A 121 12.29 -28.83 7.85
CA VAL A 121 13.18 -28.26 6.83
C VAL A 121 14.41 -29.15 6.63
N MET A 122 14.89 -29.20 5.38
CA MET A 122 16.26 -29.57 5.09
C MET A 122 17.13 -28.34 5.33
N ALA A 123 18.21 -28.46 6.10
CA ALA A 123 19.05 -27.32 6.40
C ALA A 123 20.36 -27.38 5.62
N VAL A 124 20.66 -26.29 4.90
CA VAL A 124 21.84 -26.17 4.03
C VAL A 124 22.67 -24.95 4.46
N PRO A 125 23.51 -25.08 5.51
CA PRO A 125 24.17 -23.95 6.14
C PRO A 125 25.01 -23.08 5.21
N ALA A 126 25.63 -23.65 4.18
CA ALA A 126 26.44 -22.84 3.28
C ALA A 126 25.62 -21.89 2.38
N HIS A 127 24.29 -22.06 2.29
CA HIS A 127 23.45 -21.39 1.30
C HIS A 127 22.12 -20.82 1.85
N ASP A 128 21.87 -20.89 3.16
CA ASP A 128 20.77 -20.21 3.85
C ASP A 128 21.31 -19.55 5.13
N GLU A 129 20.98 -18.28 5.35
CA GLU A 129 21.46 -17.48 6.49
C GLU A 129 21.03 -18.04 7.84
N ARG A 130 19.78 -18.51 7.96
CA ARG A 130 19.26 -19.04 9.22
C ARG A 130 19.90 -20.38 9.55
N ASP A 131 20.11 -21.20 8.54
CA ASP A 131 20.78 -22.49 8.68
C ASP A 131 22.26 -22.30 9.04
N PHE A 132 22.91 -21.28 8.46
CA PHE A 132 24.29 -20.93 8.77
C PHE A 132 24.48 -20.48 10.22
N ASP A 133 23.64 -19.55 10.68
CA ASP A 133 23.71 -19.03 12.05
C ASP A 133 23.50 -20.16 13.06
N PHE A 134 22.51 -21.02 12.80
CA PHE A 134 22.22 -22.18 13.64
C PHE A 134 23.38 -23.18 13.63
N ALA A 135 23.88 -23.57 12.45
CA ALA A 135 24.99 -24.51 12.34
C ALA A 135 26.27 -23.97 13.00
N SER A 136 26.55 -22.68 12.84
CA SER A 136 27.71 -22.02 13.45
C SER A 136 27.60 -22.00 14.98
N ARG A 137 26.41 -21.71 15.52
CA ARG A 137 26.15 -21.71 16.97
C ARG A 137 26.33 -23.08 17.60
N TYR A 138 25.87 -24.13 16.93
CA TYR A 138 25.84 -25.49 17.48
C TYR A 138 26.97 -26.40 16.96
N GLY A 139 27.91 -25.86 16.17
CA GLY A 139 29.05 -26.62 15.64
C GLY A 139 28.66 -27.71 14.64
N LEU A 140 27.58 -27.50 13.88
CA LEU A 140 27.13 -28.45 12.86
C LEU A 140 27.95 -28.31 11.57
N PRO A 141 28.08 -29.38 10.76
CA PRO A 141 28.84 -29.32 9.53
C PRO A 141 28.29 -28.28 8.54
N ILE A 142 29.18 -27.58 7.85
CA ILE A 142 28.84 -26.60 6.82
C ILE A 142 29.47 -27.06 5.51
N ARG A 143 28.64 -27.43 4.54
CA ARG A 143 29.09 -27.95 3.24
C ARG A 143 28.65 -27.03 2.12
N ARG A 144 29.63 -26.51 1.38
CA ARG A 144 29.39 -25.67 0.20
C ARG A 144 29.16 -26.53 -1.03
N VAL A 145 28.07 -26.27 -1.73
CA VAL A 145 27.67 -26.99 -2.95
C VAL A 145 27.38 -26.06 -4.14
N ILE A 146 27.55 -24.75 -3.96
CA ILE A 146 27.45 -23.75 -5.04
C ILE A 146 28.71 -22.88 -5.03
N GLU A 147 29.28 -22.71 -6.22
CA GLU A 147 30.39 -21.79 -6.47
C GLU A 147 29.90 -20.32 -6.52
N GLY A 148 30.73 -19.39 -6.06
CA GLY A 148 30.44 -17.95 -6.09
C GLY A 148 30.39 -17.30 -4.69
N GLY A 149 30.78 -16.03 -4.60
CA GLY A 149 30.96 -15.35 -3.32
C GLY A 149 32.22 -15.78 -2.55
N GLU A 150 32.76 -14.88 -1.74
CA GLU A 150 33.98 -15.10 -0.95
C GLU A 150 33.68 -15.59 0.47
N ALA A 151 32.50 -15.27 1.02
CA ALA A 151 32.09 -15.61 2.37
C ALA A 151 30.90 -16.57 2.40
N LEU A 152 30.76 -17.32 3.50
CA LEU A 152 29.57 -18.09 3.82
C LEU A 152 28.68 -17.30 4.78
N PRO A 153 27.34 -17.46 4.69
CA PRO A 153 26.63 -18.26 3.70
C PRO A 153 26.54 -17.53 2.34
N TYR A 154 26.67 -18.29 1.24
CA TYR A 154 26.46 -17.77 -0.11
C TYR A 154 25.06 -18.13 -0.60
N THR A 155 24.14 -17.16 -0.53
CA THR A 155 22.72 -17.33 -0.90
C THR A 155 22.44 -17.14 -2.40
N GLY A 156 23.46 -16.71 -3.17
CA GLY A 156 23.36 -16.48 -4.60
C GLY A 156 23.19 -17.76 -5.43
N THR A 157 23.23 -17.58 -6.75
CA THR A 157 23.25 -18.66 -7.74
C THR A 157 24.67 -18.86 -8.28
N GLY A 158 24.93 -20.04 -8.81
CA GLY A 158 26.19 -20.38 -9.46
C GLY A 158 26.23 -21.84 -9.88
N ALA A 159 27.38 -22.27 -10.39
CA ALA A 159 27.61 -23.66 -10.74
C ALA A 159 27.62 -24.54 -9.48
N LEU A 160 26.96 -25.69 -9.56
CA LEU A 160 26.97 -26.68 -8.48
C LEU A 160 28.35 -27.35 -8.39
N ILE A 161 28.83 -27.51 -7.18
CA ILE A 161 30.05 -28.26 -6.82
C ILE A 161 29.69 -29.36 -5.83
N GLU A 162 30.50 -30.41 -5.80
CA GLU A 162 30.31 -31.57 -4.90
C GLU A 162 28.91 -32.20 -4.89
N SER A 163 28.15 -32.04 -5.99
CA SER A 163 26.72 -32.38 -6.07
C SER A 163 26.47 -33.64 -6.91
N GLY A 164 27.39 -34.60 -6.84
CA GLY A 164 27.33 -35.84 -7.62
C GLY A 164 27.14 -35.58 -9.11
N ARG A 165 26.08 -36.15 -9.69
CA ARG A 165 25.75 -36.04 -11.12
C ARG A 165 25.32 -34.65 -11.59
N PHE A 166 25.01 -33.74 -10.66
CA PHE A 166 24.57 -32.38 -10.97
C PHE A 166 25.72 -31.35 -10.86
N SER A 167 26.92 -31.79 -10.50
CA SER A 167 28.11 -30.94 -10.49
C SER A 167 28.34 -30.30 -11.86
N CYS A 168 28.90 -29.09 -11.88
CA CYS A 168 29.13 -28.28 -13.08
C CYS A 168 27.87 -27.80 -13.81
N THR A 169 26.69 -27.96 -13.22
CA THR A 169 25.42 -27.41 -13.75
C THR A 169 25.11 -26.09 -13.06
N ASP A 170 24.56 -25.09 -13.75
CA ASP A 170 24.11 -23.86 -13.11
C ASP A 170 22.88 -24.11 -12.20
N SER A 171 22.72 -23.31 -11.15
CA SER A 171 21.63 -23.42 -10.19
C SER A 171 20.23 -23.43 -10.82
N ALA A 172 19.99 -22.68 -11.89
CA ALA A 172 18.66 -22.65 -12.53
C ALA A 172 18.31 -24.01 -13.17
N ASP A 173 19.20 -24.53 -14.00
CA ASP A 173 19.03 -25.82 -14.69
C ASP A 173 19.07 -26.98 -13.69
N ALA A 174 19.91 -26.88 -12.65
CA ALA A 174 20.01 -27.89 -11.60
C ALA A 174 18.72 -28.03 -10.79
N LYS A 175 18.00 -26.94 -10.50
CA LYS A 175 16.71 -27.01 -9.79
C LYS A 175 15.72 -27.88 -10.55
N GLU A 176 15.56 -27.64 -11.85
CA GLU A 176 14.66 -28.43 -12.70
C GLU A 176 15.12 -29.88 -12.79
N ALA A 177 16.41 -30.11 -13.06
CA ALA A 177 16.97 -31.45 -13.18
C ALA A 177 16.83 -32.28 -11.89
N ILE A 178 17.00 -31.66 -10.72
CA ILE A 178 16.83 -32.33 -9.43
C ILE A 178 15.36 -32.61 -9.14
N ILE A 179 14.46 -31.67 -9.41
CA ILE A 179 13.01 -31.90 -9.26
C ILE A 179 12.58 -33.09 -10.13
N ASN A 180 12.92 -33.10 -11.41
CA ASN A 180 12.59 -34.19 -12.33
C ASN A 180 13.18 -35.52 -11.86
N TYR A 181 14.42 -35.51 -11.36
CA TYR A 181 15.06 -36.72 -10.84
C TYR A 181 14.37 -37.28 -9.58
N PHE A 182 13.85 -36.43 -8.70
CA PHE A 182 13.05 -36.85 -7.55
C PHE A 182 11.71 -37.44 -7.98
N ASP A 183 11.04 -36.78 -8.94
CA ASP A 183 9.77 -37.22 -9.53
C ASP A 183 9.93 -38.60 -10.21
N GLU A 184 10.93 -38.78 -11.08
CA GLU A 184 11.20 -40.04 -11.80
C GLU A 184 11.47 -41.23 -10.88
N ARG A 185 12.08 -40.96 -9.71
CA ARG A 185 12.39 -42.00 -8.71
C ARG A 185 11.28 -42.21 -7.69
N GLY A 186 10.22 -41.40 -7.71
CA GLY A 186 9.13 -41.48 -6.73
C GLY A 186 9.56 -41.16 -5.30
N ILE A 187 10.63 -40.39 -5.11
CA ILE A 187 11.18 -40.00 -3.80
C ILE A 187 10.87 -38.55 -3.42
N GLY A 188 10.20 -37.81 -4.30
CA GLY A 188 9.68 -36.47 -4.08
C GLY A 188 8.93 -35.97 -5.31
N LYS A 189 8.40 -34.76 -5.25
CA LYS A 189 7.67 -34.13 -6.36
C LYS A 189 7.86 -32.62 -6.44
N GLY A 190 7.85 -32.07 -7.64
CA GLY A 190 7.72 -30.63 -7.86
C GLY A 190 6.39 -30.10 -7.29
N THR A 191 6.45 -29.08 -6.44
CA THR A 191 5.26 -28.50 -5.78
C THR A 191 5.27 -26.98 -5.86
N ILE A 192 4.10 -26.40 -6.10
CA ILE A 192 3.86 -24.96 -5.96
C ILE A 192 3.38 -24.72 -4.53
N ASN A 193 4.10 -23.86 -3.81
CA ASN A 193 3.75 -23.43 -2.47
C ASN A 193 3.45 -21.92 -2.45
N TYR A 194 2.66 -21.48 -1.49
CA TYR A 194 2.29 -20.08 -1.29
C TYR A 194 2.61 -19.66 0.15
N LYS A 195 3.25 -18.49 0.31
CA LYS A 195 3.39 -17.85 1.62
C LYS A 195 2.04 -17.41 2.18
N LEU A 196 1.07 -17.11 1.30
CA LEU A 196 -0.30 -16.76 1.69
C LEU A 196 -0.96 -17.95 2.40
N ARG A 197 -1.50 -17.70 3.59
CA ARG A 197 -2.30 -18.66 4.36
C ARG A 197 -3.79 -18.41 4.12
N ASN A 198 -4.62 -19.40 4.46
CA ASN A 198 -6.07 -19.19 4.53
C ASN A 198 -6.41 -18.10 5.55
N TRP A 199 -7.48 -17.36 5.28
CA TRP A 199 -7.94 -16.30 6.15
C TRP A 199 -8.78 -16.86 7.29
N GLY A 200 -8.24 -16.82 8.52
CA GLY A 200 -9.00 -17.07 9.73
C GLY A 200 -9.89 -15.87 10.05
N VAL A 201 -11.20 -16.00 9.82
CA VAL A 201 -12.19 -14.93 9.99
C VAL A 201 -12.80 -14.87 11.39
N SER A 202 -12.73 -15.93 12.19
CA SER A 202 -13.37 -15.98 13.51
C SER A 202 -12.63 -15.17 14.57
N ARG A 203 -13.37 -14.42 15.40
CA ARG A 203 -12.85 -13.58 16.47
C ARG A 203 -13.65 -13.81 17.76
N GLN A 204 -12.92 -14.12 18.82
CA GLN A 204 -13.44 -14.16 20.20
C GLN A 204 -13.59 -12.74 20.77
N ARG A 205 -14.48 -11.97 20.14
CA ARG A 205 -14.77 -10.57 20.46
C ARG A 205 -16.26 -10.33 20.28
N TYR A 206 -16.83 -9.46 21.12
CA TYR A 206 -18.23 -9.09 21.07
C TYR A 206 -18.58 -8.23 19.85
N TRP A 207 -17.80 -7.18 19.57
CA TRP A 207 -18.14 -6.18 18.56
C TRP A 207 -17.77 -6.62 17.14
N GLY A 208 -18.59 -7.48 16.55
CA GLY A 208 -18.47 -7.95 15.18
C GLY A 208 -19.76 -8.62 14.70
N ALA A 209 -19.86 -8.91 13.40
CA ALA A 209 -21.04 -9.61 12.89
C ALA A 209 -21.03 -11.07 13.37
N PRO A 210 -22.10 -11.57 14.02
CA PRO A 210 -22.19 -12.97 14.43
C PRO A 210 -22.03 -13.92 13.25
N ILE A 211 -21.28 -15.01 13.45
CA ILE A 211 -21.11 -16.05 12.43
C ILE A 211 -22.41 -16.87 12.36
N PRO A 212 -23.06 -17.03 11.18
CA PRO A 212 -24.39 -17.63 11.06
C PRO A 212 -24.33 -19.17 11.03
N PHE A 213 -23.71 -19.77 12.03
CA PHE A 213 -23.63 -21.22 12.23
C PHE A 213 -24.14 -21.62 13.61
N VAL A 214 -24.60 -22.86 13.72
CA VAL A 214 -25.17 -23.47 14.92
C VAL A 214 -24.50 -24.83 15.17
N HIS A 215 -24.06 -25.05 16.40
CA HIS A 215 -23.50 -26.29 16.92
C HIS A 215 -24.62 -27.18 17.51
N CYS A 216 -24.92 -28.28 16.84
CA CYS A 216 -25.90 -29.27 17.26
C CYS A 216 -25.22 -30.59 17.64
N GLN A 217 -25.59 -31.19 18.79
CA GLN A 217 -25.02 -32.48 19.22
C GLN A 217 -25.33 -33.64 18.26
N GLN A 218 -26.44 -33.59 17.54
CA GLN A 218 -26.86 -34.64 16.62
C GLN A 218 -26.41 -34.37 15.17
N CYS A 219 -26.51 -33.12 14.70
CA CYS A 219 -26.23 -32.76 13.30
C CYS A 219 -24.81 -32.24 13.08
N GLY A 220 -24.07 -31.90 14.14
CA GLY A 220 -22.78 -31.21 14.05
C GLY A 220 -22.95 -29.71 13.80
N LEU A 221 -22.02 -29.12 13.04
CA LEU A 221 -22.05 -27.71 12.65
C LEU A 221 -22.97 -27.52 11.44
N VAL A 222 -24.04 -26.74 11.61
CA VAL A 222 -25.02 -26.46 10.55
C VAL A 222 -25.17 -24.95 10.33
N PRO A 223 -25.36 -24.48 9.09
CA PRO A 223 -25.64 -23.07 8.84
C PRO A 223 -27.03 -22.70 9.34
N GLU A 224 -27.20 -21.45 9.76
CA GLU A 224 -28.50 -20.87 10.06
C GLU A 224 -29.36 -20.72 8.79
N LYS A 225 -30.69 -20.76 8.93
CA LYS A 225 -31.62 -20.53 7.82
C LYS A 225 -31.65 -19.06 7.44
N ALA A 226 -31.79 -18.79 6.14
CA ALA A 226 -31.91 -17.42 5.62
C ALA A 226 -33.08 -16.63 6.26
N GLU A 227 -34.20 -17.28 6.54
CA GLU A 227 -35.37 -16.67 7.20
C GLU A 227 -35.14 -16.25 8.66
N ASN A 228 -34.10 -16.81 9.31
CA ASN A 228 -33.71 -16.50 10.67
C ASN A 228 -32.61 -15.41 10.73
N LEU A 229 -32.14 -14.93 9.58
CA LEU A 229 -31.17 -13.85 9.51
C LEU A 229 -31.86 -12.48 9.59
N PRO A 230 -31.20 -11.45 10.14
CA PRO A 230 -29.85 -11.49 10.72
C PRO A 230 -29.83 -12.06 12.16
N ILE A 231 -28.75 -12.74 12.52
CA ILE A 231 -28.43 -12.96 13.94
C ILE A 231 -27.85 -11.65 14.48
N THR A 232 -28.60 -10.97 15.34
CA THR A 232 -28.17 -9.70 15.94
C THR A 232 -27.36 -9.94 17.22
N LEU A 233 -26.46 -8.99 17.54
CA LEU A 233 -25.77 -8.98 18.82
C LEU A 233 -26.76 -8.66 19.96
N PRO A 234 -26.60 -9.27 21.15
CA PRO A 234 -27.37 -8.89 22.33
C PRO A 234 -26.91 -7.53 22.86
N GLU A 235 -27.85 -6.64 23.20
CA GLU A 235 -27.51 -5.34 23.80
C GLU A 235 -27.15 -5.45 25.28
N ASP A 236 -27.58 -6.52 25.95
CA ASP A 236 -27.43 -6.79 27.38
C ASP A 236 -26.17 -7.60 27.73
N VAL A 237 -25.03 -7.25 27.13
CA VAL A 237 -23.74 -7.93 27.38
C VAL A 237 -22.89 -7.20 28.42
N GLU A 238 -22.19 -7.95 29.27
CA GLU A 238 -21.16 -7.43 30.16
C GLU A 238 -19.77 -7.63 29.54
N ILE A 239 -19.03 -6.54 29.31
CA ILE A 239 -17.66 -6.58 28.76
C ILE A 239 -16.65 -6.46 29.90
N THR A 240 -16.16 -7.60 30.37
CA THR A 240 -15.21 -7.69 31.50
C THR A 240 -13.75 -7.51 31.09
N GLY A 241 -13.44 -7.60 29.79
CA GLY A 241 -12.07 -7.60 29.26
C GLY A 241 -11.42 -8.98 29.16
N GLU A 242 -12.07 -10.03 29.65
CA GLU A 242 -11.58 -11.42 29.61
C GLU A 242 -12.56 -12.34 28.86
N GLY A 243 -12.02 -13.32 28.13
CA GLY A 243 -12.81 -14.33 27.42
C GLY A 243 -13.62 -13.82 26.22
N ASN A 244 -14.56 -14.65 25.74
CA ASN A 244 -15.54 -14.28 24.72
C ASN A 244 -16.88 -13.91 25.39
N PRO A 245 -17.33 -12.63 25.36
CA PRO A 245 -18.56 -12.21 26.01
C PRO A 245 -19.84 -12.89 25.50
N LEU A 246 -19.86 -13.32 24.24
CA LEU A 246 -21.01 -14.04 23.67
C LEU A 246 -21.08 -15.49 24.17
N GLU A 247 -19.92 -16.09 24.47
CA GLU A 247 -19.85 -17.43 25.05
C GLU A 247 -20.34 -17.45 26.50
N SER A 248 -20.05 -16.41 27.28
CA SER A 248 -20.54 -16.29 28.67
C SER A 248 -21.99 -15.82 28.77
N HIS A 249 -22.58 -15.33 27.67
CA HIS A 249 -23.95 -14.80 27.68
C HIS A 249 -24.96 -15.91 28.04
N PRO A 250 -25.83 -15.71 29.06
CA PRO A 250 -26.64 -16.79 29.63
C PRO A 250 -27.75 -17.31 28.72
N THR A 251 -28.27 -16.47 27.82
CA THR A 251 -29.43 -16.80 26.98
C THR A 251 -29.14 -16.74 25.48
N TRP A 252 -28.44 -15.71 25.00
CA TRP A 252 -28.23 -15.44 23.57
C TRP A 252 -27.64 -16.60 22.78
N LYS A 253 -26.70 -17.38 23.32
CA LYS A 253 -26.11 -18.49 22.56
C LYS A 253 -27.06 -19.66 22.36
N HIS A 254 -28.11 -19.80 23.16
CA HIS A 254 -29.05 -20.91 23.08
C HIS A 254 -30.05 -20.71 21.94
N CYS A 255 -30.20 -21.73 21.09
CA CYS A 255 -31.12 -21.72 19.95
C CYS A 255 -31.65 -23.13 19.64
N SER A 256 -32.53 -23.22 18.65
CA SER A 256 -32.96 -24.50 18.08
C SER A 256 -32.17 -24.80 16.82
N CYS A 257 -31.76 -26.05 16.64
CA CYS A 257 -31.05 -26.51 15.45
C CYS A 257 -31.93 -26.28 14.20
N PRO A 258 -31.45 -25.57 13.18
CA PRO A 258 -32.23 -25.30 11.97
C PRO A 258 -32.57 -26.56 11.16
N GLN A 259 -31.81 -27.65 11.34
CA GLN A 259 -32.01 -28.92 10.63
C GLN A 259 -32.97 -29.88 11.34
N CYS A 260 -32.81 -30.10 12.66
CA CYS A 260 -33.57 -31.11 13.41
C CYS A 260 -34.50 -30.55 14.50
N GLY A 261 -34.46 -29.25 14.77
CA GLY A 261 -35.29 -28.57 15.78
C GLY A 261 -34.87 -28.79 17.25
N GLN A 262 -33.88 -29.64 17.51
CA GLN A 262 -33.37 -29.90 18.87
C GLN A 262 -32.60 -28.71 19.45
N ALA A 263 -32.43 -28.68 20.77
CA ALA A 263 -31.61 -27.65 21.42
C ALA A 263 -30.17 -27.62 20.87
N ALA A 264 -29.66 -26.43 20.60
CA ALA A 264 -28.35 -26.19 19.99
C ALA A 264 -27.74 -24.86 20.50
N ILE A 265 -26.48 -24.61 20.13
CA ILE A 265 -25.72 -23.43 20.53
C ILE A 265 -25.26 -22.68 19.28
N ARG A 266 -25.49 -21.37 19.21
CA ARG A 266 -24.95 -20.51 18.12
C ARG A 266 -23.42 -20.51 18.16
N GLU A 267 -22.78 -20.34 17.01
CA GLU A 267 -21.38 -19.91 16.99
C GLU A 267 -21.27 -18.58 17.74
N THR A 268 -20.36 -18.51 18.71
CA THR A 268 -20.20 -17.35 19.60
C THR A 268 -19.06 -16.45 19.16
N ASP A 269 -18.25 -16.89 18.19
CA ASP A 269 -17.31 -16.03 17.51
C ASP A 269 -17.99 -15.08 16.52
N THR A 270 -17.36 -13.92 16.32
CA THR A 270 -17.77 -12.92 15.33
C THR A 270 -16.82 -12.92 14.13
N LEU A 271 -17.29 -12.39 13.01
CA LEU A 271 -16.46 -12.16 11.83
C LEU A 271 -15.49 -11.00 12.05
N ASP A 272 -14.25 -11.21 11.66
CA ASP A 272 -13.22 -10.18 11.53
C ASP A 272 -13.71 -9.00 10.68
N THR A 273 -13.37 -7.77 11.11
CA THR A 273 -13.86 -6.53 10.48
C THR A 273 -13.49 -6.39 8.99
N PHE A 274 -12.46 -7.08 8.51
CA PHE A 274 -12.10 -7.05 7.10
C PHE A 274 -13.14 -7.77 6.24
N VAL A 275 -13.98 -8.64 6.80
CA VAL A 275 -15.07 -9.27 6.04
C VAL A 275 -16.03 -8.20 5.52
N GLN A 276 -16.46 -7.27 6.37
CA GLN A 276 -17.34 -6.17 6.00
C GLN A 276 -16.64 -5.20 5.04
N SER A 277 -15.37 -4.86 5.32
CA SER A 277 -14.63 -3.92 4.47
C SER A 277 -14.23 -4.51 3.11
N SER A 278 -14.40 -5.81 2.86
CA SER A 278 -14.00 -6.43 1.60
C SER A 278 -15.01 -6.24 0.46
N TRP A 279 -16.26 -5.88 0.76
CA TRP A 279 -17.32 -5.81 -0.26
C TRP A 279 -18.27 -4.61 -0.14
N TYR A 280 -18.00 -3.68 0.78
CA TYR A 280 -18.86 -2.50 1.01
C TYR A 280 -19.06 -1.64 -0.25
N GLN A 281 -18.09 -1.62 -1.17
CA GLN A 281 -18.20 -0.94 -2.46
C GLN A 281 -19.32 -1.52 -3.34
N LEU A 282 -19.56 -2.85 -3.29
CA LEU A 282 -20.69 -3.48 -3.97
C LEU A 282 -22.02 -3.15 -3.29
N ARG A 283 -22.01 -3.02 -1.95
CA ARG A 283 -23.18 -2.61 -1.19
C ARG A 283 -23.59 -1.17 -1.51
N TYR A 284 -22.63 -0.25 -1.62
CA TYR A 284 -22.90 1.14 -2.00
C TYR A 284 -23.48 1.28 -3.41
N ALA A 285 -23.12 0.38 -4.33
CA ALA A 285 -23.71 0.38 -5.67
C ALA A 285 -25.19 -0.03 -5.67
N THR A 286 -25.67 -0.73 -4.63
CA THR A 286 -27.05 -1.19 -4.52
C THR A 286 -27.94 -0.07 -3.98
N ASP A 287 -29.06 0.20 -4.68
CA ASP A 287 -30.07 1.18 -4.29
C ASP A 287 -30.49 0.98 -2.83
N PRO A 288 -30.44 2.03 -1.98
CA PRO A 288 -30.88 1.97 -0.59
C PRO A 288 -32.29 1.39 -0.39
N GLN A 289 -33.19 1.56 -1.35
CA GLN A 289 -34.55 0.99 -1.28
C GLN A 289 -34.57 -0.54 -1.35
N LYS A 290 -33.50 -1.17 -1.87
CA LYS A 290 -33.36 -2.63 -1.98
C LYS A 290 -32.59 -3.25 -0.81
N TRP A 291 -32.10 -2.44 0.13
CA TRP A 291 -31.22 -2.92 1.18
C TRP A 291 -31.83 -4.00 2.06
N GLU A 292 -33.14 -3.94 2.31
CA GLU A 292 -33.88 -4.96 3.08
C GLU A 292 -34.24 -6.20 2.26
N LEU A 293 -34.08 -6.16 0.93
CA LEU A 293 -34.46 -7.25 0.02
C LEU A 293 -33.27 -8.11 -0.40
N MET A 294 -32.08 -7.51 -0.53
CA MET A 294 -30.88 -8.18 -0.99
C MET A 294 -29.62 -7.47 -0.54
N GLY A 295 -28.48 -8.18 -0.52
CA GLY A 295 -27.17 -7.62 -0.21
C GLY A 295 -26.55 -6.84 -1.38
N ILE A 296 -26.63 -7.41 -2.60
CA ILE A 296 -26.01 -6.87 -3.82
C ILE A 296 -27.02 -7.01 -4.95
N ASP A 297 -27.34 -5.91 -5.65
CA ASP A 297 -28.01 -5.97 -6.94
C ASP A 297 -26.96 -6.02 -8.06
N ARG A 298 -26.91 -7.13 -8.81
CA ARG A 298 -25.90 -7.33 -9.87
C ARG A 298 -25.94 -6.26 -10.94
N LYS A 299 -27.14 -5.82 -11.35
CA LYS A 299 -27.28 -4.85 -12.44
C LYS A 299 -26.69 -3.50 -12.03
N GLU A 300 -26.94 -3.09 -10.79
CA GLU A 300 -26.43 -1.83 -10.25
C GLU A 300 -24.95 -1.91 -9.90
N ALA A 301 -24.50 -3.03 -9.35
CA ALA A 301 -23.08 -3.31 -9.14
C ALA A 301 -22.30 -3.20 -10.45
N ASN A 302 -22.78 -3.81 -11.54
CA ASN A 302 -22.13 -3.73 -12.85
C ASN A 302 -22.24 -2.36 -13.53
N TYR A 303 -23.18 -1.51 -13.10
CA TYR A 303 -23.28 -0.15 -13.60
C TYR A 303 -22.23 0.77 -12.97
N TRP A 304 -22.03 0.64 -11.66
CA TRP A 304 -21.12 1.52 -10.89
C TRP A 304 -19.69 1.00 -10.78
N LEU A 305 -19.47 -0.30 -10.92
CA LEU A 305 -18.17 -0.91 -10.70
C LEU A 305 -17.52 -1.37 -12.02
N PRO A 306 -16.17 -1.43 -12.07
CA PRO A 306 -15.20 -1.21 -10.99
C PRO A 306 -15.14 0.24 -10.49
N VAL A 307 -14.64 0.46 -9.27
CA VAL A 307 -14.40 1.81 -8.77
C VAL A 307 -13.28 2.45 -9.61
N ASP A 308 -13.56 3.56 -10.29
CA ASP A 308 -12.59 4.24 -11.15
C ASP A 308 -11.32 4.68 -10.39
N GLN A 309 -11.52 5.29 -9.22
CA GLN A 309 -10.45 5.83 -8.39
C GLN A 309 -10.69 5.52 -6.91
N TYR A 310 -9.88 4.62 -6.36
CA TYR A 310 -9.84 4.32 -4.93
C TYR A 310 -8.74 5.13 -4.23
N ILE A 311 -9.06 5.78 -3.12
CA ILE A 311 -8.11 6.58 -2.32
C ILE A 311 -8.02 5.96 -0.94
N GLY A 312 -6.83 5.50 -0.54
CA GLY A 312 -6.62 4.87 0.77
C GLY A 312 -5.15 4.70 1.11
N GLY A 313 -4.83 4.72 2.40
CA GLY A 313 -3.43 4.66 2.84
C GLY A 313 -2.72 3.34 2.51
N ILE A 314 -1.39 3.41 2.34
CA ILE A 314 -0.54 2.26 1.97
C ILE A 314 -0.54 1.14 3.02
N GLU A 315 -0.92 1.42 4.27
CA GLU A 315 -1.05 0.43 5.34
C GLU A 315 -2.03 -0.70 5.01
N HIS A 316 -2.94 -0.47 4.06
CA HIS A 316 -3.94 -1.44 3.65
C HIS A 316 -3.50 -2.37 2.50
N ALA A 317 -2.26 -2.23 2.01
CA ALA A 317 -1.75 -2.94 0.83
C ALA A 317 -1.85 -4.47 0.89
N ILE A 318 -1.54 -5.08 2.04
CA ILE A 318 -1.52 -6.55 2.20
C ILE A 318 -2.69 -7.12 2.99
N LEU A 319 -3.60 -6.24 3.45
CA LEU A 319 -4.81 -6.60 4.22
C LEU A 319 -6.04 -6.29 3.37
N HIS A 320 -6.75 -5.21 3.68
CA HIS A 320 -7.97 -4.76 3.00
C HIS A 320 -7.88 -4.83 1.47
N LEU A 321 -6.81 -4.30 0.85
CA LEU A 321 -6.70 -4.31 -0.61
C LEU A 321 -6.55 -5.73 -1.19
N LEU A 322 -5.99 -6.69 -0.45
CA LEU A 322 -5.95 -8.08 -0.86
C LEU A 322 -7.32 -8.76 -0.64
N TYR A 323 -7.97 -8.51 0.49
CA TYR A 323 -9.25 -9.10 0.83
C TYR A 323 -10.38 -8.59 -0.07
N ALA A 324 -10.41 -7.30 -0.42
CA ALA A 324 -11.37 -6.75 -1.36
C ALA A 324 -11.27 -7.40 -2.74
N ARG A 325 -10.04 -7.58 -3.25
CA ARG A 325 -9.80 -8.30 -4.52
C ARG A 325 -10.24 -9.76 -4.46
N PHE A 326 -9.97 -10.43 -3.34
CA PHE A 326 -10.42 -11.81 -3.12
C PHE A 326 -11.95 -11.89 -3.11
N PHE A 327 -12.63 -11.04 -2.33
CA PHE A 327 -14.08 -11.00 -2.25
C PHE A 327 -14.75 -10.67 -3.58
N THR A 328 -14.22 -9.72 -4.35
CA THR A 328 -14.73 -9.42 -5.70
C THR A 328 -14.71 -10.66 -6.59
N LYS A 329 -13.61 -11.42 -6.60
CA LYS A 329 -13.51 -12.65 -7.41
C LYS A 329 -14.48 -13.74 -6.94
N VAL A 330 -14.63 -13.91 -5.62
CA VAL A 330 -15.61 -14.85 -5.04
C VAL A 330 -17.03 -14.45 -5.44
N LEU A 331 -17.39 -13.16 -5.29
CA LEU A 331 -18.72 -12.66 -5.62
C LEU A 331 -19.02 -12.73 -7.12
N ARG A 332 -18.01 -12.51 -7.97
CA ARG A 332 -18.09 -12.75 -9.41
C ARG A 332 -18.37 -14.22 -9.72
N ASP A 333 -17.63 -15.13 -9.12
CA ASP A 333 -17.80 -16.58 -9.33
C ASP A 333 -19.15 -17.09 -8.78
N MET A 334 -19.74 -16.38 -7.81
CA MET A 334 -21.11 -16.59 -7.31
C MET A 334 -22.19 -15.89 -8.17
N GLY A 335 -21.80 -15.18 -9.23
CA GLY A 335 -22.73 -14.51 -10.14
C GLY A 335 -23.36 -13.22 -9.59
N GLN A 336 -22.75 -12.57 -8.60
CA GLN A 336 -23.21 -11.32 -7.98
C GLN A 336 -22.72 -10.06 -8.69
N CYS A 337 -21.63 -10.17 -9.46
CA CYS A 337 -21.08 -9.10 -10.29
C CYS A 337 -20.27 -9.69 -11.46
N ASP A 338 -19.93 -8.87 -12.45
CA ASP A 338 -19.18 -9.30 -13.64
C ASP A 338 -17.72 -8.81 -13.64
N ILE A 339 -17.33 -8.06 -12.62
CA ILE A 339 -16.00 -7.45 -12.53
C ILE A 339 -14.95 -8.40 -11.93
N ASP A 340 -13.72 -8.31 -12.42
CA ASP A 340 -12.59 -9.12 -11.96
C ASP A 340 -11.79 -8.47 -10.83
N GLU A 341 -11.72 -7.15 -10.82
CA GLU A 341 -10.96 -6.34 -9.86
C GLU A 341 -11.84 -5.18 -9.38
N PRO A 342 -11.85 -4.86 -8.08
CA PRO A 342 -12.75 -3.85 -7.51
C PRO A 342 -12.37 -2.41 -7.82
N PHE A 343 -11.08 -2.13 -8.11
CA PHE A 343 -10.54 -0.79 -8.23
C PHE A 343 -9.71 -0.69 -9.52
N GLU A 344 -10.02 0.24 -10.42
CA GLU A 344 -9.21 0.48 -11.63
C GLU A 344 -7.92 1.22 -11.31
N ARG A 345 -8.03 2.26 -10.48
CA ARG A 345 -6.89 3.09 -10.06
C ARG A 345 -6.85 3.16 -8.54
N LEU A 346 -5.65 3.08 -7.99
CA LEU A 346 -5.38 3.24 -6.57
C LEU A 346 -4.46 4.43 -6.36
N LEU A 347 -4.91 5.40 -5.57
CA LEU A 347 -4.08 6.46 -5.05
C LEU A 347 -3.83 6.20 -3.57
N THR A 348 -2.57 5.96 -3.21
CA THR A 348 -2.18 5.83 -1.82
C THR A 348 -1.72 7.16 -1.27
N GLN A 349 -2.58 7.81 -0.48
CA GLN A 349 -2.22 9.10 0.10
C GLN A 349 -1.09 8.96 1.12
N GLY A 350 -0.25 9.98 1.18
CA GLY A 350 0.75 10.12 2.21
C GLY A 350 0.13 10.36 3.59
N MET A 351 0.89 10.04 4.62
CA MET A 351 0.45 10.21 6.00
C MET A 351 0.46 11.69 6.39
N VAL A 352 -0.51 12.09 7.21
CA VAL A 352 -0.45 13.37 7.92
C VAL A 352 0.42 13.18 9.18
N LEU A 353 1.46 13.98 9.26
CA LEU A 353 2.45 13.97 10.33
C LEU A 353 2.26 15.19 11.23
N LYS A 354 2.63 15.02 12.50
CA LYS A 354 2.80 16.11 13.46
C LYS A 354 4.07 15.83 14.25
N GLU A 355 4.99 16.79 14.24
CA GLU A 355 6.30 16.68 14.90
C GLU A 355 7.11 15.49 14.33
N GLY A 356 7.03 15.29 13.01
CA GLY A 356 7.73 14.21 12.31
C GLY A 356 7.19 12.80 12.57
N ALA A 357 6.03 12.67 13.23
CA ALA A 357 5.38 11.39 13.49
C ALA A 357 3.96 11.35 12.92
N LYS A 358 3.56 10.19 12.34
CA LYS A 358 2.16 9.96 11.92
C LYS A 358 1.21 10.30 13.06
N MET A 359 0.16 11.06 12.76
CA MET A 359 -0.91 11.33 13.73
C MET A 359 -1.62 10.04 14.13
N SER A 360 -1.69 9.74 15.42
CA SER A 360 -2.46 8.61 15.95
C SER A 360 -2.96 8.87 17.36
N LYS A 361 -4.12 8.30 17.70
CA LYS A 361 -4.70 8.38 19.06
C LYS A 361 -3.72 7.88 20.12
N SER A 362 -3.00 6.79 19.82
CA SER A 362 -2.00 6.20 20.72
C SER A 362 -0.82 7.12 21.04
N LYS A 363 -0.50 8.07 20.15
CA LYS A 363 0.60 9.03 20.32
C LYS A 363 0.14 10.37 20.90
N GLY A 364 -1.17 10.60 21.01
CA GLY A 364 -1.74 11.87 21.49
C GLY A 364 -1.43 13.09 20.61
N ASN A 365 -0.89 12.90 19.40
CA ASN A 365 -0.49 13.96 18.48
C ASN A 365 -1.55 14.27 17.41
N THR A 366 -2.79 13.86 17.62
CA THR A 366 -3.91 14.14 16.72
C THR A 366 -4.31 15.61 16.80
N VAL A 367 -4.63 16.22 15.66
CA VAL A 367 -5.30 17.51 15.61
C VAL A 367 -6.78 17.27 15.41
N ASP A 368 -7.60 17.89 16.24
CA ASP A 368 -9.05 17.85 16.10
C ASP A 368 -9.47 18.80 14.96
N PRO A 369 -10.05 18.29 13.86
CA PRO A 369 -10.50 19.15 12.77
C PRO A 369 -11.63 20.10 13.19
N ASP A 370 -12.45 19.76 14.19
CA ASP A 370 -13.62 20.55 14.56
C ASP A 370 -13.20 21.94 15.08
N ALA A 371 -12.20 21.99 15.95
CA ALA A 371 -11.67 23.25 16.47
C ALA A 371 -11.13 24.18 15.35
N LEU A 372 -10.53 23.59 14.31
CA LEU A 372 -10.04 24.34 13.15
C LEU A 372 -11.18 24.82 12.26
N ILE A 373 -12.20 23.98 12.05
CA ILE A 373 -13.40 24.32 11.28
C ILE A 373 -14.17 25.44 11.97
N ASP A 374 -14.33 25.39 13.29
CA ASP A 374 -14.99 26.44 14.07
C ASP A 374 -14.26 27.79 13.95
N GLN A 375 -12.93 27.77 13.96
CA GLN A 375 -12.13 28.99 13.91
C GLN A 375 -11.99 29.57 12.49
N TYR A 376 -11.78 28.74 11.48
CA TYR A 376 -11.38 29.16 10.12
C TYR A 376 -12.34 28.74 9.01
N GLY A 377 -13.35 27.91 9.31
CA GLY A 377 -14.26 27.32 8.34
C GLY A 377 -13.70 26.10 7.62
N ALA A 378 -14.61 25.24 7.13
CA ALA A 378 -14.27 24.00 6.43
C ALA A 378 -13.42 24.21 5.17
N ASP A 379 -13.67 25.29 4.41
CA ASP A 379 -12.90 25.59 3.20
C ASP A 379 -11.42 25.87 3.49
N THR A 380 -11.12 26.52 4.61
CA THR A 380 -9.73 26.73 5.01
C THR A 380 -9.02 25.40 5.27
N ALA A 381 -9.68 24.48 5.99
CA ALA A 381 -9.14 23.15 6.29
C ALA A 381 -8.84 22.37 5.00
N ARG A 382 -9.82 22.33 4.09
CA ARG A 382 -9.71 21.64 2.80
C ARG A 382 -8.60 22.22 1.94
N LEU A 383 -8.57 23.55 1.79
CA LEU A 383 -7.55 24.24 1.00
C LEU A 383 -6.16 23.99 1.55
N PHE A 384 -5.98 24.06 2.88
CA PHE A 384 -4.70 23.78 3.52
C PHE A 384 -4.21 22.36 3.23
N ILE A 385 -5.05 21.35 3.47
CA ILE A 385 -4.68 19.94 3.28
C ILE A 385 -4.29 19.67 1.82
N LEU A 386 -5.07 20.19 0.87
CA LEU A 386 -4.84 19.99 -0.57
C LEU A 386 -3.66 20.83 -1.10
N PHE A 387 -3.26 21.89 -0.41
CA PHE A 387 -2.15 22.75 -0.80
C PHE A 387 -0.80 22.34 -0.21
N ALA A 388 -0.79 21.80 1.00
CA ALA A 388 0.44 21.58 1.76
C ALA A 388 1.40 20.58 1.10
N ALA A 389 0.87 19.52 0.47
CA ALA A 389 1.67 18.52 -0.21
C ALA A 389 0.90 17.87 -1.38
N PRO A 390 1.61 17.32 -2.39
CA PRO A 390 1.01 16.37 -3.32
C PRO A 390 0.40 15.19 -2.57
N PRO A 391 -0.71 14.59 -3.04
CA PRO A 391 -1.49 13.67 -2.24
C PRO A 391 -0.75 12.38 -1.87
N GLN A 392 0.22 11.92 -2.67
CA GLN A 392 1.02 10.72 -2.38
C GLN A 392 2.18 11.00 -1.41
N LYS A 393 2.49 12.26 -1.10
CA LYS A 393 3.57 12.64 -0.18
C LYS A 393 3.02 12.86 1.21
N GLU A 394 3.89 12.64 2.20
CA GLU A 394 3.60 12.98 3.58
C GLU A 394 3.36 14.49 3.72
N LEU A 395 2.40 14.84 4.57
CA LEU A 395 2.03 16.20 4.90
C LEU A 395 2.45 16.46 6.34
N GLU A 396 3.39 17.38 6.57
CA GLU A 396 3.69 17.86 7.91
C GLU A 396 2.68 18.95 8.30
N TRP A 397 1.97 18.73 9.40
CA TRP A 397 0.99 19.68 9.89
C TRP A 397 1.65 20.97 10.37
N ASN A 398 1.11 22.12 9.93
CA ASN A 398 1.62 23.44 10.29
C ASN A 398 0.49 24.47 10.41
N ASP A 399 0.23 24.94 11.62
CA ASP A 399 -0.84 25.91 11.89
C ASP A 399 -0.64 27.24 11.14
N SER A 400 0.61 27.69 10.91
CA SER A 400 0.87 28.90 10.12
C SER A 400 0.46 28.77 8.66
N ALA A 401 0.49 27.55 8.11
CA ALA A 401 0.04 27.29 6.74
C ALA A 401 -1.49 27.33 6.64
N VAL A 402 -2.21 26.95 7.70
CA VAL A 402 -3.68 27.10 7.81
C VAL A 402 -4.07 28.58 7.72
N GLU A 403 -3.38 29.47 8.45
CA GLU A 403 -3.61 30.92 8.36
C GLU A 403 -3.34 31.49 6.95
N GLY A 404 -2.37 30.91 6.23
CA GLY A 404 -2.12 31.23 4.83
C GLY A 404 -3.32 30.93 3.92
N ALA A 405 -3.91 29.74 4.07
CA ALA A 405 -5.12 29.33 3.37
C ALA A 405 -6.31 30.27 3.68
N PHE A 406 -6.51 30.61 4.95
CA PHE A 406 -7.58 31.53 5.36
C PHE A 406 -7.42 32.94 4.74
N ARG A 407 -6.18 33.47 4.75
CA ARG A 407 -5.89 34.78 4.14
C ARG A 407 -6.15 34.79 2.64
N PHE A 408 -5.82 33.70 1.94
CA PHE A 408 -6.14 33.57 0.51
C PHE A 408 -7.64 33.62 0.27
N ILE A 409 -8.43 32.86 1.02
CA ILE A 409 -9.89 32.84 0.90
C ILE A 409 -10.48 34.23 1.17
N LYS A 410 -10.04 34.92 2.24
CA LYS A 410 -10.48 36.31 2.52
C LYS A 410 -10.12 37.27 1.40
N LYS A 411 -8.92 37.11 0.82
CA LYS A 411 -8.47 37.92 -0.32
C LYS A 411 -9.38 37.68 -1.52
N LEU A 412 -9.62 36.44 -1.92
CA LEU A 412 -10.55 36.06 -3.00
C LEU A 412 -11.94 36.67 -2.77
N TYR A 413 -12.49 36.49 -1.56
CA TYR A 413 -13.80 37.03 -1.20
C TYR A 413 -13.89 38.55 -1.34
N SER A 414 -12.84 39.28 -0.95
CA SER A 414 -12.79 40.73 -1.10
C SER A 414 -12.82 41.21 -2.55
N ARG A 415 -12.37 40.38 -3.51
CA ARG A 415 -12.31 40.73 -4.93
C ARG A 415 -13.65 40.66 -5.65
N LYS A 416 -14.71 40.20 -4.98
CA LYS A 416 -16.09 40.31 -5.50
C LYS A 416 -16.46 41.74 -5.91
N ALA A 417 -15.90 42.74 -5.23
CA ALA A 417 -16.14 44.17 -5.52
C ALA A 417 -15.50 44.66 -6.85
N LYS A 418 -14.62 43.87 -7.47
CA LYS A 418 -13.98 44.19 -8.76
C LYS A 418 -14.72 43.58 -9.95
N VAL A 419 -15.73 42.75 -9.72
CA VAL A 419 -16.51 42.09 -10.76
C VAL A 419 -17.65 43.02 -11.20
N SER A 420 -17.74 43.29 -12.50
CA SER A 420 -18.74 44.17 -13.12
C SER A 420 -19.68 43.44 -14.08
N HIS A 421 -19.30 42.27 -14.58
CA HIS A 421 -20.12 41.43 -15.46
C HIS A 421 -20.67 40.20 -14.75
N LYS A 422 -21.89 39.79 -15.09
CA LYS A 422 -22.57 38.61 -14.52
C LYS A 422 -22.38 37.31 -15.32
N THR A 423 -21.76 37.41 -16.49
CA THR A 423 -21.52 36.28 -17.40
C THR A 423 -20.06 36.33 -17.85
N LEU A 424 -19.56 35.23 -18.44
CA LEU A 424 -18.21 35.19 -19.02
C LEU A 424 -18.11 36.24 -20.14
N PRO A 425 -17.28 37.30 -19.99
CA PRO A 425 -17.22 38.36 -20.98
C PRO A 425 -16.46 37.91 -22.24
N ASP A 426 -16.79 38.55 -23.36
CA ASP A 426 -16.00 38.47 -24.60
C ASP A 426 -15.04 39.67 -24.63
N ILE A 427 -13.73 39.40 -24.68
CA ILE A 427 -12.69 40.42 -24.51
C ILE A 427 -11.72 40.33 -25.68
N ASP A 428 -11.62 41.41 -26.45
CA ASP A 428 -10.55 41.59 -27.43
C ASP A 428 -9.19 41.65 -26.72
N HIS A 429 -8.42 40.57 -26.81
CA HIS A 429 -7.13 40.44 -26.14
C HIS A 429 -6.10 41.44 -26.67
N SER A 430 -6.19 41.84 -27.94
CA SER A 430 -5.15 42.62 -28.62
C SER A 430 -5.00 44.04 -28.07
N VAL A 431 -6.10 44.63 -27.63
CA VAL A 431 -6.19 46.01 -27.12
C VAL A 431 -5.89 46.14 -25.62
N LEU A 432 -5.70 45.02 -24.92
CA LEU A 432 -5.43 45.01 -23.48
C LEU A 432 -4.03 45.54 -23.16
N SER A 433 -3.91 46.14 -21.98
CA SER A 433 -2.61 46.46 -21.39
C SER A 433 -1.78 45.18 -21.19
N SER A 434 -0.46 45.27 -21.22
CA SER A 434 0.41 44.10 -21.00
C SER A 434 0.18 43.44 -19.64
N ALA A 435 -0.17 44.21 -18.59
CA ALA A 435 -0.53 43.68 -17.28
C ALA A 435 -1.86 42.90 -17.31
N SER A 436 -2.85 43.39 -18.06
CA SER A 436 -4.12 42.69 -18.27
C SER A 436 -3.94 41.42 -19.12
N LYS A 437 -3.06 41.44 -20.14
CA LYS A 437 -2.70 40.26 -20.93
C LYS A 437 -2.01 39.20 -20.08
N GLU A 438 -1.07 39.60 -19.21
CA GLU A 438 -0.40 38.69 -18.26
C GLU A 438 -1.41 38.06 -17.30
N ALA A 439 -2.32 38.86 -16.74
CA ALA A 439 -3.35 38.37 -15.83
C ALA A 439 -4.29 37.36 -16.48
N ARG A 440 -4.79 37.64 -17.70
CA ARG A 440 -5.60 36.69 -18.47
C ARG A 440 -4.83 35.41 -18.75
N ALA A 441 -3.58 35.49 -19.21
CA ALA A 441 -2.75 34.31 -19.45
C ALA A 441 -2.63 33.43 -18.21
N LYS A 442 -2.37 34.02 -17.03
CA LYS A 442 -2.26 33.28 -15.77
C LYS A 442 -3.56 32.60 -15.34
N VAL A 443 -4.72 33.23 -15.57
CA VAL A 443 -6.04 32.62 -15.32
C VAL A 443 -6.24 31.39 -16.21
N TYR A 444 -5.96 31.52 -17.51
CA TYR A 444 -6.11 30.43 -18.46
C TYR A 444 -5.03 29.34 -18.34
N ASP A 445 -3.84 29.67 -17.85
CA ASP A 445 -2.83 28.70 -17.43
C ASP A 445 -3.36 27.83 -16.28
N ALA A 446 -4.02 28.45 -15.28
CA ALA A 446 -4.65 27.72 -14.19
C ALA A 446 -5.78 26.80 -14.68
N LEU A 447 -6.57 27.26 -15.68
CA LEU A 447 -7.60 26.45 -16.34
C LEU A 447 -7.00 25.28 -17.14
N LYS A 448 -5.91 25.47 -17.89
CA LYS A 448 -5.19 24.36 -18.54
C LYS A 448 -4.65 23.38 -17.49
N LYS A 449 -4.14 23.90 -16.37
CA LYS A 449 -3.57 23.10 -15.28
C LYS A 449 -4.62 22.24 -14.57
N SER A 450 -5.86 22.71 -14.43
CA SER A 450 -6.90 21.91 -13.77
C SER A 450 -7.19 20.62 -14.50
N THR A 451 -7.25 20.65 -15.84
CA THR A 451 -7.43 19.44 -16.65
C THR A 451 -6.33 18.42 -16.37
N GLU A 452 -5.06 18.84 -16.37
CA GLU A 452 -3.92 17.97 -16.03
C GLU A 452 -4.04 17.38 -14.61
N VAL A 453 -4.45 18.20 -13.64
CA VAL A 453 -4.54 17.80 -12.23
C VAL A 453 -5.64 16.78 -12.01
N TYR A 454 -6.86 17.00 -12.53
CA TYR A 454 -7.98 16.08 -12.33
C TYR A 454 -7.86 14.79 -13.14
N GLU A 455 -7.26 14.84 -14.34
CA GLU A 455 -7.16 13.66 -15.20
C GLU A 455 -6.00 12.74 -14.81
N ASN A 456 -4.90 13.28 -14.28
CA ASN A 456 -3.64 12.53 -14.18
C ASN A 456 -3.04 12.42 -12.78
N SER A 457 -2.97 13.52 -12.03
CA SER A 457 -2.03 13.61 -10.89
C SER A 457 -2.68 13.78 -9.52
N PHE A 458 -3.86 14.39 -9.46
CA PHE A 458 -4.46 14.95 -8.26
C PHE A 458 -3.49 15.87 -7.48
N ALA A 459 -2.51 16.48 -8.16
CA ALA A 459 -1.57 17.42 -7.58
C ALA A 459 -2.24 18.79 -7.35
N PHE A 460 -3.27 18.81 -6.49
CA PHE A 460 -4.10 19.97 -6.17
C PHE A 460 -3.27 21.16 -5.67
N ASN A 461 -2.16 20.90 -5.00
CA ASN A 461 -1.22 21.93 -4.56
C ASN A 461 -0.72 22.80 -5.72
N THR A 462 -0.52 22.22 -6.91
CA THR A 462 -0.09 22.97 -8.10
C THR A 462 -1.21 23.78 -8.73
N LEU A 463 -2.45 23.26 -8.74
CA LEU A 463 -3.62 24.01 -9.19
C LEU A 463 -3.91 25.19 -8.26
N ILE A 464 -3.89 24.97 -6.95
CA ILE A 464 -4.08 26.01 -5.94
C ILE A 464 -3.00 27.09 -6.08
N ALA A 465 -1.73 26.71 -6.26
CA ALA A 465 -0.64 27.66 -6.52
C ALA A 465 -0.91 28.49 -7.79
N ALA A 466 -1.34 27.87 -8.88
CA ALA A 466 -1.68 28.56 -10.12
C ALA A 466 -2.86 29.53 -9.93
N SER A 467 -3.89 29.15 -9.19
CA SER A 467 -5.01 30.03 -8.83
C SER A 467 -4.57 31.21 -7.95
N MET A 468 -3.64 30.99 -7.02
CA MET A 468 -3.04 32.07 -6.21
C MET A 468 -2.23 33.04 -7.07
N GLU A 469 -1.42 32.52 -8.01
CA GLU A 469 -0.67 33.34 -8.97
C GLU A 469 -1.59 34.16 -9.87
N ALA A 470 -2.65 33.54 -10.39
CA ALA A 470 -3.65 34.22 -11.23
C ALA A 470 -4.36 35.35 -10.47
N LEU A 471 -4.79 35.12 -9.23
CA LEU A 471 -5.39 36.16 -8.38
C LEU A 471 -4.40 37.31 -8.09
N ASN A 472 -3.12 36.99 -7.89
CA ASN A 472 -2.07 38.00 -7.71
C ASN A 472 -1.76 38.78 -8.99
N ALA A 473 -1.89 38.17 -10.16
CA ALA A 473 -1.72 38.85 -11.45
C ALA A 473 -2.91 39.78 -11.74
N LEU A 474 -4.15 39.34 -11.45
CA LEU A 474 -5.35 40.18 -11.53
C LEU A 474 -5.24 41.42 -10.65
N ASP A 475 -4.60 41.31 -9.48
CA ASP A 475 -4.32 42.43 -8.57
C ASP A 475 -3.38 43.51 -9.12
N LYS A 476 -2.63 43.22 -10.19
CA LYS A 476 -1.69 44.18 -10.79
C LYS A 476 -2.31 45.01 -11.91
N GLN A 477 -3.60 44.82 -12.18
CA GLN A 477 -4.33 45.47 -13.26
C GLN A 477 -5.74 45.89 -12.80
N GLU A 478 -6.35 46.85 -13.49
CA GLU A 478 -7.61 47.48 -13.04
C GLU A 478 -8.79 47.27 -14.01
N ASP A 479 -8.61 46.53 -15.10
CA ASP A 479 -9.70 46.26 -16.06
C ASP A 479 -10.77 45.36 -15.42
N GLU A 480 -11.97 45.91 -15.24
CA GLU A 480 -13.10 45.23 -14.58
C GLU A 480 -13.65 44.04 -15.39
N THR A 481 -13.49 44.08 -16.73
CA THR A 481 -13.88 42.99 -17.62
C THR A 481 -12.96 41.80 -17.43
N VAL A 482 -11.64 42.07 -17.34
CA VAL A 482 -10.62 41.05 -17.04
C VAL A 482 -10.79 40.50 -15.62
N TRP A 483 -11.15 41.34 -14.65
CA TRP A 483 -11.52 40.88 -13.31
C TRP A 483 -12.73 39.96 -13.31
N SER A 484 -13.77 40.30 -14.09
CA SER A 484 -14.98 39.48 -14.19
C SER A 484 -14.69 38.12 -14.82
N GLU A 485 -13.92 38.07 -15.92
CA GLU A 485 -13.45 36.81 -16.53
C GLU A 485 -12.62 35.99 -15.54
N GLY A 486 -11.67 36.64 -14.87
CA GLY A 486 -10.78 36.02 -13.89
C GLY A 486 -11.52 35.35 -12.74
N ILE A 487 -12.45 36.07 -12.11
CA ILE A 487 -13.23 35.51 -10.99
C ILE A 487 -14.21 34.45 -11.46
N TYR A 488 -14.84 34.61 -12.64
CA TYR A 488 -15.71 33.59 -13.23
C TYR A 488 -14.99 32.24 -13.35
N ILE A 489 -13.77 32.25 -13.89
CA ILE A 489 -12.94 31.06 -14.06
C ILE A 489 -12.40 30.56 -12.72
N LEU A 490 -11.81 31.42 -11.90
CA LEU A 490 -11.19 31.00 -10.64
C LEU A 490 -12.19 30.34 -9.68
N LEU A 491 -13.43 30.83 -9.62
CA LEU A 491 -14.47 30.18 -8.80
C LEU A 491 -14.85 28.79 -9.33
N ASN A 492 -14.84 28.57 -10.65
CA ASN A 492 -15.03 27.24 -11.24
C ASN A 492 -13.89 26.28 -10.84
N LEU A 493 -12.64 26.74 -10.93
CA LEU A 493 -11.47 25.91 -10.59
C LEU A 493 -11.38 25.56 -9.11
N LEU A 494 -11.80 26.50 -8.25
CA LEU A 494 -11.67 26.39 -6.80
C LEU A 494 -12.88 25.71 -6.16
N GLU A 495 -14.02 25.55 -6.84
CA GLU A 495 -15.22 24.94 -6.27
C GLU A 495 -14.97 23.55 -5.67
N PRO A 496 -14.27 22.60 -6.33
CA PRO A 496 -14.08 21.29 -5.72
C PRO A 496 -13.15 21.31 -4.49
N ILE A 497 -12.40 22.41 -4.31
CA ILE A 497 -11.41 22.59 -3.23
C ILE A 497 -12.06 23.35 -2.05
N ILE A 498 -12.70 24.48 -2.32
CA ILE A 498 -13.36 25.39 -1.37
C ILE A 498 -14.84 25.62 -1.74
N PRO A 499 -15.69 24.58 -1.69
CA PRO A 499 -17.01 24.61 -2.29
C PRO A 499 -17.94 25.66 -1.68
N HIS A 500 -17.83 25.98 -0.39
CA HIS A 500 -18.78 26.86 0.27
C HIS A 500 -18.62 28.31 -0.19
N VAL A 501 -17.41 28.85 -0.11
CA VAL A 501 -17.08 30.21 -0.55
C VAL A 501 -17.21 30.33 -2.07
N ALA A 502 -16.76 29.33 -2.82
CA ALA A 502 -16.88 29.35 -4.28
C ALA A 502 -18.34 29.39 -4.73
N THR A 503 -19.20 28.55 -4.14
CA THR A 503 -20.63 28.51 -4.45
C THR A 503 -21.35 29.80 -4.02
N GLU A 504 -21.07 30.33 -2.83
CA GLU A 504 -21.69 31.59 -2.37
C GLU A 504 -21.35 32.77 -3.29
N LEU A 505 -20.07 32.94 -3.63
CA LEU A 505 -19.63 34.00 -4.54
C LEU A 505 -20.21 33.79 -5.95
N SER A 506 -20.21 32.56 -6.43
CA SER A 506 -20.72 32.20 -7.75
C SER A 506 -22.24 32.43 -7.87
N GLU A 507 -23.03 32.09 -6.85
CA GLU A 507 -24.46 32.40 -6.81
C GLU A 507 -24.68 33.92 -6.85
N HIS A 508 -23.95 34.68 -6.02
CA HIS A 508 -24.12 36.12 -5.94
C HIS A 508 -23.70 36.88 -7.20
N LEU A 509 -22.59 36.46 -7.82
CA LEU A 509 -21.98 37.16 -8.96
C LEU A 509 -22.50 36.66 -10.31
N PHE A 510 -22.76 35.36 -10.44
CA PHE A 510 -22.95 34.67 -11.72
C PHE A 510 -24.13 33.68 -11.73
N ALA A 511 -24.98 33.65 -10.69
CA ALA A 511 -26.10 32.70 -10.57
C ALA A 511 -25.69 31.21 -10.78
N ARG A 512 -24.44 30.86 -10.40
CA ARG A 512 -23.83 29.54 -10.63
C ARG A 512 -23.66 29.11 -12.09
N GLU A 513 -23.83 30.00 -13.06
CA GLU A 513 -23.59 29.68 -14.47
C GLU A 513 -22.15 29.18 -14.70
N ASN A 514 -21.18 29.80 -14.02
CA ASN A 514 -19.77 29.41 -14.11
C ASN A 514 -19.45 28.03 -13.53
N LEU A 515 -20.34 27.41 -12.74
CA LEU A 515 -20.13 26.07 -12.18
C LEU A 515 -20.82 24.97 -13.02
N SER A 516 -21.74 25.36 -13.90
CA SER A 516 -22.61 24.40 -14.60
C SER A 516 -22.03 23.85 -15.91
N ALA A 517 -21.00 24.50 -16.47
CA ALA A 517 -20.45 24.17 -17.77
C ALA A 517 -18.92 24.20 -17.79
N ALA A 518 -18.33 23.37 -18.66
CA ALA A 518 -16.91 23.43 -18.94
C ALA A 518 -16.54 24.77 -19.59
N ILE A 519 -15.50 25.42 -19.09
CA ILE A 519 -15.01 26.68 -19.62
C ILE A 519 -13.97 26.38 -20.72
N PRO A 520 -14.17 26.82 -21.97
CA PRO A 520 -13.21 26.56 -23.03
C PRO A 520 -11.95 27.41 -22.81
N VAL A 521 -10.81 26.81 -23.14
CA VAL A 521 -9.53 27.53 -23.21
C VAL A 521 -9.53 28.45 -24.43
N ARG A 522 -9.16 29.72 -24.22
CA ARG A 522 -8.99 30.73 -25.26
C ARG A 522 -7.50 30.83 -25.63
N GLU A 523 -7.09 30.41 -26.83
CA GLU A 523 -5.66 30.37 -27.19
C GLU A 523 -5.05 31.76 -27.41
N GLU A 524 -5.87 32.75 -27.76
CA GLU A 524 -5.42 34.13 -27.97
C GLU A 524 -4.84 34.78 -26.70
N VAL A 525 -5.20 34.29 -25.51
CA VAL A 525 -4.74 34.86 -24.24
C VAL A 525 -3.27 34.59 -23.95
N PHE A 526 -2.66 33.62 -24.64
CA PHE A 526 -1.24 33.29 -24.50
C PHE A 526 -0.34 34.15 -25.40
N ILE A 527 -0.92 35.02 -26.23
CA ILE A 527 -0.19 35.97 -27.06
C ILE A 527 0.21 37.17 -26.20
N GLN A 528 1.47 37.22 -25.80
CA GLN A 528 2.02 38.29 -24.94
C GLN A 528 2.85 39.28 -25.74
N ASP A 529 2.87 40.56 -25.33
CA ASP A 529 3.68 41.60 -25.97
C ASP A 529 5.19 41.42 -25.70
N SER A 530 5.53 40.72 -24.62
CA SER A 530 6.90 40.39 -24.24
C SER A 530 6.96 39.10 -23.43
N VAL A 531 8.09 38.39 -23.53
CA VAL A 531 8.40 37.21 -22.74
C VAL A 531 9.50 37.55 -21.76
N THR A 532 9.30 37.20 -20.49
CA THR A 532 10.32 37.38 -19.45
C THR A 532 11.26 36.18 -19.42
N LEU A 533 12.56 36.42 -19.61
CA LEU A 533 13.61 35.40 -19.56
C LEU A 533 14.48 35.58 -18.31
N ALA A 534 14.78 34.48 -17.62
CA ALA A 534 15.73 34.52 -16.53
C ALA A 534 17.16 34.58 -17.05
N VAL A 535 17.94 35.57 -16.61
CA VAL A 535 19.38 35.65 -16.89
C VAL A 535 20.13 34.95 -15.76
N THR A 536 20.83 33.89 -16.12
CA THR A 536 21.68 33.09 -15.24
C THR A 536 23.14 33.23 -15.65
N ILE A 537 24.06 33.22 -14.67
CA ILE A 537 25.50 33.27 -14.91
C ILE A 537 26.14 32.11 -14.15
N ASN A 538 26.81 31.22 -14.88
CA ASN A 538 27.29 29.92 -14.36
C ASN A 538 26.19 29.16 -13.60
N GLY A 539 24.96 29.17 -14.13
CA GLY A 539 23.80 28.48 -13.55
C GLY A 539 23.14 29.20 -12.37
N LYS A 540 23.67 30.34 -11.89
CA LYS A 540 23.03 31.14 -10.81
C LYS A 540 22.14 32.24 -11.40
N LYS A 541 20.86 32.29 -11.02
CA LYS A 541 19.93 33.37 -11.45
C LYS A 541 20.39 34.73 -10.91
N ARG A 542 20.48 35.72 -11.79
CA ARG A 542 21.00 37.06 -11.48
C ARG A 542 19.99 38.17 -11.71
N THR A 543 19.28 38.13 -12.82
CA THR A 543 18.27 39.14 -13.17
C THR A 543 17.22 38.55 -14.13
N LEU A 544 16.26 39.36 -14.53
CA LEU A 544 15.26 39.08 -15.56
C LEU A 544 15.40 40.10 -16.69
N ILE A 545 15.10 39.69 -17.91
CA ILE A 545 14.95 40.58 -19.06
C ILE A 545 13.57 40.33 -19.69
N ALA A 546 12.94 41.37 -20.23
CA ALA A 546 11.74 41.26 -21.05
C ALA A 546 12.12 41.49 -22.51
N VAL A 547 11.77 40.55 -23.38
CA VAL A 547 12.09 40.60 -24.82
C VAL A 547 10.84 40.31 -25.64
N SER A 548 10.81 40.71 -26.91
CA SER A 548 9.74 40.29 -27.83
C SER A 548 9.66 38.76 -27.93
N PRO A 549 8.47 38.13 -28.05
CA PRO A 549 8.36 36.69 -28.34
C PRO A 549 9.12 36.27 -29.60
N ASP A 550 9.23 37.18 -30.58
CA ASP A 550 9.93 36.98 -31.85
C ASP A 550 11.39 37.44 -31.80
N ALA A 551 11.91 37.81 -30.62
CA ALA A 551 13.30 38.26 -30.47
C ALA A 551 14.27 37.16 -30.92
N SER A 552 15.18 37.54 -31.81
CA SER A 552 16.25 36.68 -32.27
C SER A 552 17.19 36.30 -31.12
N LYS A 553 17.90 35.18 -31.29
CA LYS A 553 18.88 34.71 -30.31
C LYS A 553 19.89 35.79 -29.91
N GLU A 554 20.35 36.60 -30.87
CA GLU A 554 21.32 37.67 -30.59
C GLU A 554 20.73 38.87 -29.85
N GLU A 555 19.48 39.24 -30.14
CA GLU A 555 18.79 40.30 -29.38
C GLU A 555 18.60 39.87 -27.92
N ILE A 556 18.23 38.61 -27.69
CA ILE A 556 18.10 38.02 -26.36
C ILE A 556 19.44 38.03 -25.62
N LEU A 557 20.52 37.61 -26.28
CA LEU A 557 21.86 37.57 -25.68
C LEU A 557 22.39 38.95 -25.36
N THR A 558 22.13 39.93 -26.23
CA THR A 558 22.54 41.32 -26.02
C THR A 558 21.85 41.91 -24.80
N ALA A 559 20.52 41.78 -24.70
CA ALA A 559 19.77 42.20 -23.52
C ALA A 559 20.24 41.49 -22.25
N ALA A 560 20.55 40.19 -22.33
CA ALA A 560 21.07 39.44 -21.19
C ALA A 560 22.47 39.89 -20.73
N ARG A 561 23.36 40.23 -21.67
CA ARG A 561 24.71 40.77 -21.38
C ARG A 561 24.63 42.14 -20.73
N GLU A 562 23.76 43.02 -21.23
CA GLU A 562 23.56 44.35 -20.66
C GLU A 562 23.01 44.27 -19.23
N ALA A 563 21.93 43.52 -19.03
CA ALA A 563 21.32 43.33 -17.72
C ALA A 563 22.25 42.57 -16.74
N GLY A 564 23.11 41.70 -17.27
CA GLY A 564 24.09 40.90 -16.53
C GLY A 564 25.46 41.56 -16.35
N SER A 565 25.68 42.76 -16.88
CA SER A 565 27.00 43.41 -17.04
C SER A 565 27.87 43.39 -15.78
N ARG A 566 27.30 43.74 -14.61
CA ARG A 566 28.03 43.76 -13.32
C ARG A 566 28.64 42.42 -12.89
N TRP A 567 28.17 41.30 -13.42
CA TRP A 567 28.68 39.96 -13.10
C TRP A 567 29.57 39.39 -14.21
N LEU A 568 29.70 40.11 -15.32
CA LEU A 568 30.55 39.76 -16.47
C LEU A 568 31.87 40.52 -16.44
N GLU A 569 32.00 41.54 -15.57
CA GLU A 569 33.22 42.31 -15.41
C GLU A 569 34.40 41.42 -14.95
N GLY A 570 35.53 41.51 -15.65
CA GLY A 570 36.71 40.66 -15.39
C GLY A 570 36.55 39.18 -15.75
N MET A 571 35.51 38.83 -16.50
CA MET A 571 35.23 37.46 -16.93
C MET A 571 35.31 37.32 -18.46
N VAL A 572 35.68 36.13 -18.92
CA VAL A 572 35.65 35.73 -20.33
C VAL A 572 34.49 34.78 -20.56
N THR A 573 33.66 35.10 -21.55
CA THR A 573 32.54 34.25 -21.99
C THR A 573 33.06 32.98 -22.65
N ILE A 574 32.60 31.83 -22.15
CA ILE A 574 32.95 30.50 -22.66
C ILE A 574 31.83 29.95 -23.52
N LYS A 575 30.59 30.13 -23.08
CA LYS A 575 29.42 29.60 -23.77
C LYS A 575 28.18 30.42 -23.42
N GLU A 576 27.34 30.63 -24.42
CA GLU A 576 26.06 31.31 -24.24
C GLU A 576 24.94 30.36 -24.64
N ILE A 577 23.98 30.16 -23.74
CA ILE A 577 22.89 29.22 -23.92
C ILE A 577 21.59 29.99 -23.82
N VAL A 578 20.83 30.03 -24.90
CA VAL A 578 19.47 30.54 -24.91
C VAL A 578 18.52 29.36 -24.94
N VAL A 579 17.63 29.28 -23.97
CA VAL A 579 16.48 28.37 -23.98
C VAL A 579 15.27 29.22 -24.32
N PRO A 580 14.74 29.13 -25.56
CA PRO A 580 13.63 29.96 -26.01
C PRO A 580 12.47 29.97 -25.02
N GLY A 581 11.95 31.15 -24.71
CA GLY A 581 10.83 31.36 -23.79
C GLY A 581 11.09 31.05 -22.30
N LYS A 582 12.31 30.65 -21.89
CA LYS A 582 12.61 30.28 -20.50
C LYS A 582 13.75 31.07 -19.87
N LEU A 583 14.97 30.94 -20.42
CA LEU A 583 16.15 31.51 -19.79
C LEU A 583 17.30 31.74 -20.76
N VAL A 584 18.23 32.58 -20.31
CA VAL A 584 19.56 32.77 -20.90
C VAL A 584 20.60 32.42 -19.84
N ASN A 585 21.56 31.57 -20.18
CA ASN A 585 22.71 31.26 -19.32
C ASN A 585 24.01 31.71 -19.99
N LEU A 586 24.71 32.61 -19.32
CA LEU A 586 26.04 33.07 -19.71
C LEU A 586 27.07 32.29 -18.88
N VAL A 587 27.78 31.38 -19.53
CA VAL A 587 28.84 30.60 -18.92
C VAL A 587 30.14 31.37 -19.08
N VAL A 588 30.73 31.76 -17.95
CA VAL A 588 31.89 32.65 -17.91
C VAL A 588 32.95 32.11 -16.96
N LYS A 589 34.21 32.46 -17.19
CA LYS A 589 35.34 32.18 -16.28
C LYS A 589 36.14 33.46 -16.02
N PRO A 590 36.88 33.57 -14.91
CA PRO A 590 37.80 34.69 -14.71
C PRO A 590 38.77 34.82 -15.89
N ALA A 591 39.01 36.06 -16.32
CA ALA A 591 39.86 36.38 -17.46
C ALA A 591 41.32 35.95 -17.28
#